data_AF-A0A954ZVM9-F1
#
_entry.id   AF-A0A954ZVM9-F1
#
_cell.length_a   1.000
_cell.length_b   1.000
_cell.length_c   1.000
_cell.angle_alpha   90.00
_cell.angle_beta   90.00
_cell.angle_gamma   90.00
#
_symmetry.space_group_name_H-M   'P 1'
#
loop_
_entity.id
_entity.type
_entity.pdbx_description
1 polymer ?
#
loop_
_entity_poly.entity_id
_entity_poly.type
_entity_poly.pdbx_seq_one_letter_code
_entity_poly.pdbx_strand_id
1 'polypeptide(L)'
;MQTTAVGEYGAARSRLYGAGVSAENTRGNNSLLDRVRLLQVDLADGQARAAEVNANRVYEVLRTQGINADRTVASVVFGEGVRYWKGEPFEQALAYTYIAVQKAMIGDWGNARAAAEGSLFLLRDFGENERGRRLSQRELAERAARAGDRYLESYEVRDSDFALGYFLSGVASLAIGDQTGASERLAEAVALRPDLADAVEALHRGEANTILIVDYGLAPTKIATGPSGAISDYSVNTWSDQSAMRVTVDGREAGRFPIAADVNAMAADHSWRNLEDVRVAKAIIGQGLVATGAVVAATADDDQAQLVGLGLILAGLATSATASADTRHNELLPQRVYVAAVGVTEPDSTVRIEAGGRESASMTLLGVDPPSGERFQLRYVRMNAPGAMARWASSKQVYYRSDSYDGALASLDSGASSGGAPSGGEALGDLPYILGGQDVSTPTHEALARYQAAGYLRGYTLNDLTNLYREERITLTTEEQGGAAARHILEGGSSLVAPLAGTAGFARLFQTPHPVYRARSELVRRVAREQRALLEPYGSP
;
A
#
# COMPACT_ATOMS: atom_id res chain seq x y z
N MET A 1 -5.60 9.27 6.83
CA MET A 1 -4.72 8.58 7.80
C MET A 1 -5.47 7.68 8.79
N GLN A 2 -6.38 8.19 9.65
CA GLN A 2 -7.02 7.34 10.69
C GLN A 2 -7.78 6.11 10.14
N THR A 3 -8.48 6.22 9.00
CA THR A 3 -9.27 5.09 8.47
C THR A 3 -8.40 3.94 7.96
N THR A 4 -7.30 4.23 7.25
CA THR A 4 -6.39 3.18 6.76
C THR A 4 -5.61 2.52 7.89
N ALA A 5 -5.37 3.23 9.00
CA ALA A 5 -4.71 2.68 10.18
C ALA A 5 -5.55 1.63 10.93
N VAL A 6 -6.88 1.63 10.74
CA VAL A 6 -7.82 0.67 11.34
C VAL A 6 -8.45 -0.29 10.30
N GLY A 7 -7.91 -0.31 9.08
CA GLY A 7 -8.34 -1.19 8.00
C GLY A 7 -9.53 -0.72 7.17
N GLU A 8 -10.09 0.48 7.38
CA GLU A 8 -11.23 1.00 6.60
C GLU A 8 -10.83 1.49 5.20
N TYR A 9 -10.40 0.55 4.35
CA TYR A 9 -9.86 0.80 3.02
C TYR A 9 -10.92 1.30 2.03
N GLY A 10 -12.13 0.71 1.99
CA GLY A 10 -13.23 1.17 1.12
C GLY A 10 -13.65 2.62 1.38
N ALA A 11 -13.65 3.04 2.66
CA ALA A 11 -13.90 4.43 3.05
C ALA A 11 -12.73 5.35 2.69
N ALA A 12 -11.49 4.90 2.89
CA ALA A 12 -10.29 5.64 2.46
C ALA A 12 -10.30 5.90 0.95
N ARG A 13 -10.60 4.87 0.15
CA ARG A 13 -10.71 4.93 -1.30
C ARG A 13 -11.80 5.91 -1.75
N SER A 14 -12.98 5.83 -1.14
CA SER A 14 -14.11 6.72 -1.45
C SER A 14 -13.75 8.19 -1.18
N ARG A 15 -12.97 8.49 -0.14
CA ARG A 15 -12.47 9.84 0.14
C ARG A 15 -11.43 10.30 -0.88
N LEU A 16 -10.52 9.42 -1.30
CA LEU A 16 -9.55 9.73 -2.36
C LEU A 16 -10.25 10.02 -3.69
N TYR A 17 -11.25 9.23 -4.08
CA TYR A 17 -12.06 9.52 -5.27
C TYR A 17 -12.84 10.83 -5.14
N GLY A 18 -13.46 11.08 -3.98
CA GLY A 18 -14.19 12.32 -3.70
C GLY A 18 -13.32 13.58 -3.72
N ALA A 19 -12.01 13.44 -3.48
CA ALA A 19 -11.04 14.54 -3.57
C ALA A 19 -10.64 14.89 -5.01
N GLY A 20 -11.23 14.25 -6.02
CA GLY A 20 -11.05 14.60 -7.44
C GLY A 20 -10.02 13.75 -8.18
N VAL A 21 -9.63 12.60 -7.62
CA VAL A 21 -8.78 11.61 -8.29
C VAL A 21 -9.61 10.80 -9.29
N SER A 22 -10.09 11.46 -10.35
CA SER A 22 -10.75 10.74 -11.45
C SER A 22 -9.70 10.19 -12.42
N ALA A 23 -10.08 9.15 -13.18
CA ALA A 23 -9.23 8.56 -14.21
C ALA A 23 -8.68 9.62 -15.19
N GLU A 24 -9.46 10.66 -15.47
CA GLU A 24 -9.18 11.70 -16.47
C GLU A 24 -8.38 12.90 -15.94
N ASN A 25 -8.40 13.16 -14.62
CA ASN A 25 -7.75 14.34 -14.07
C ASN A 25 -6.25 14.10 -13.81
N THR A 26 -5.44 14.27 -14.86
CA THR A 26 -3.97 14.14 -14.80
C THR A 26 -3.27 15.44 -14.41
N ARG A 27 -4.00 16.56 -14.25
CA ARG A 27 -3.42 17.91 -14.20
C ARG A 27 -3.26 18.50 -12.80
N GLY A 28 -3.50 17.73 -11.73
CA GLY A 28 -3.30 18.19 -10.35
C GLY A 28 -1.85 18.04 -9.86
N ASN A 29 -1.38 19.00 -9.06
CA ASN A 29 -0.07 18.97 -8.40
C ASN A 29 0.15 17.72 -7.52
N ASN A 30 -0.92 17.05 -7.08
CA ASN A 30 -0.87 15.83 -6.24
C ASN A 30 -1.31 14.56 -6.99
N SER A 31 -1.52 14.64 -8.32
CA SER A 31 -2.11 13.54 -9.08
C SER A 31 -1.33 12.22 -8.98
N LEU A 32 0.01 12.27 -8.97
CA LEU A 32 0.84 11.09 -8.78
C LEU A 32 0.72 10.55 -7.34
N LEU A 33 0.84 11.43 -6.34
CA LEU A 33 0.72 11.06 -4.92
C LEU A 33 -0.60 10.36 -4.63
N ASP A 34 -1.70 10.93 -5.13
CA ASP A 34 -3.03 10.38 -4.89
C ASP A 34 -3.24 9.03 -5.60
N ARG A 35 -2.61 8.82 -6.76
CA ARG A 35 -2.61 7.52 -7.45
C ARG A 35 -1.79 6.47 -6.72
N VAL A 36 -0.64 6.83 -6.15
CA VAL A 36 0.14 5.91 -5.30
C VAL A 36 -0.69 5.55 -4.05
N ARG A 37 -1.38 6.53 -3.45
CA ARG A 37 -2.27 6.28 -2.31
C ARG A 37 -3.40 5.32 -2.68
N LEU A 38 -4.08 5.53 -3.82
CA LEU A 38 -5.12 4.63 -4.30
C LEU A 38 -4.59 3.22 -4.56
N LEU A 39 -3.45 3.09 -5.25
CA LEU A 39 -2.76 1.82 -5.46
C LEU A 39 -2.56 1.07 -4.14
N GLN A 40 -2.00 1.71 -3.12
CA GLN A 40 -1.76 1.08 -1.83
C GLN A 40 -3.05 0.71 -1.08
N VAL A 41 -4.09 1.55 -1.16
CA VAL A 41 -5.39 1.27 -0.55
C VAL A 41 -6.06 0.08 -1.23
N ASP A 42 -6.01 0.00 -2.56
CA ASP A 42 -6.58 -1.11 -3.33
C ASP A 42 -5.86 -2.41 -3.04
N LEU A 43 -4.53 -2.39 -2.98
CA LEU A 43 -3.74 -3.56 -2.58
C LEU A 43 -4.06 -3.99 -1.14
N ALA A 44 -4.14 -3.04 -0.19
CA ALA A 44 -4.42 -3.35 1.21
C ALA A 44 -5.82 -3.97 1.40
N ASP A 45 -6.77 -3.55 0.57
CA ASP A 45 -8.12 -4.11 0.52
C ASP A 45 -8.20 -5.41 -0.28
N GLY A 46 -7.09 -5.94 -0.80
CA GLY A 46 -7.05 -7.19 -1.57
C GLY A 46 -7.61 -7.07 -3.00
N GLN A 47 -7.68 -5.87 -3.56
CA GLN A 47 -8.30 -5.54 -4.84
C GLN A 47 -7.25 -5.29 -5.94
N ALA A 48 -6.32 -6.24 -6.13
CA ALA A 48 -5.17 -6.06 -7.03
C ALA A 48 -5.54 -5.79 -8.49
N ARG A 49 -6.66 -6.35 -8.98
CA ARG A 49 -7.15 -6.07 -10.34
C ARG A 49 -7.62 -4.61 -10.49
N ALA A 50 -8.37 -4.10 -9.53
CA ALA A 50 -8.79 -2.70 -9.55
C ALA A 50 -7.62 -1.71 -9.39
N ALA A 51 -6.55 -2.15 -8.72
CA ALA A 51 -5.34 -1.36 -8.56
C ALA A 51 -4.55 -1.15 -9.87
N GLU A 52 -4.81 -1.95 -10.92
CA GLU A 52 -4.02 -1.99 -12.15
C GLU A 52 -3.95 -0.64 -12.87
N VAL A 53 -5.08 0.06 -13.00
CA VAL A 53 -5.12 1.37 -13.67
C VAL A 53 -4.20 2.36 -12.98
N ASN A 54 -4.21 2.38 -11.65
CA ASN A 54 -3.34 3.24 -10.86
C ASN A 54 -1.88 2.79 -10.93
N ALA A 55 -1.60 1.48 -10.85
CA ALA A 55 -0.25 0.92 -10.99
C ALA A 55 0.39 1.30 -12.33
N ASN A 56 -0.31 1.07 -13.44
CA ASN A 56 0.18 1.38 -14.78
C ASN A 56 0.44 2.88 -14.94
N ARG A 57 -0.44 3.74 -14.41
CA ARG A 57 -0.27 5.20 -14.51
C ARG A 57 0.89 5.70 -13.66
N VAL A 58 1.07 5.18 -12.45
CA VAL A 58 2.23 5.50 -11.60
C VAL A 58 3.51 5.05 -12.31
N TYR A 59 3.54 3.83 -12.85
CA TYR A 59 4.70 3.31 -13.58
C TYR A 59 5.07 4.18 -14.80
N GLU A 60 4.08 4.55 -15.61
CA GLU A 60 4.28 5.42 -16.78
C GLU A 60 4.89 6.77 -16.36
N VAL A 61 4.35 7.41 -15.33
CA VAL A 61 4.83 8.70 -14.84
C VAL A 61 6.25 8.58 -14.27
N LEU A 62 6.53 7.59 -13.41
CA LEU A 62 7.86 7.40 -12.83
C LEU A 62 8.92 7.09 -13.90
N ARG A 63 8.56 6.28 -14.91
CA ARG A 63 9.47 5.93 -16.01
C ARG A 63 9.75 7.10 -16.95
N THR A 64 8.75 7.92 -17.25
CA THR A 64 8.88 9.05 -18.18
C THR A 64 9.52 10.28 -17.55
N GLN A 65 9.34 10.48 -16.23
CA GLN A 65 9.77 11.70 -15.55
C GLN A 65 11.06 11.54 -14.72
N GLY A 66 11.57 10.31 -14.55
CA GLY A 66 12.41 10.00 -13.40
C GLY A 66 13.74 9.29 -13.61
N ILE A 67 14.15 8.96 -14.84
CA ILE A 67 15.44 8.28 -15.06
C ILE A 67 16.13 8.87 -16.30
N ASN A 68 17.24 9.59 -16.11
CA ASN A 68 18.13 9.98 -17.21
C ASN A 68 18.61 8.72 -17.96
N ALA A 69 19.12 8.86 -19.18
CA ALA A 69 19.74 7.75 -19.92
C ALA A 69 20.75 6.93 -19.08
N ASP A 70 21.33 7.55 -18.03
CA ASP A 70 22.31 6.97 -17.11
C ASP A 70 21.72 6.34 -15.82
N ARG A 71 20.43 6.05 -15.71
CA ARG A 71 19.82 5.36 -14.54
C ARG A 71 19.89 6.09 -13.18
N THR A 72 20.30 7.35 -13.12
CA THR A 72 20.26 8.19 -11.91
C THR A 72 18.93 8.93 -11.76
N VAL A 73 18.46 9.14 -10.52
CA VAL A 73 17.29 10.01 -10.23
C VAL A 73 17.60 11.46 -10.65
N ALA A 74 16.92 11.96 -11.68
CA ALA A 74 17.14 13.31 -12.18
C ALA A 74 16.69 14.36 -11.14
N SER A 75 17.62 15.19 -10.65
CA SER A 75 17.31 16.32 -9.75
C SER A 75 17.02 17.62 -10.50
N VAL A 76 16.92 17.60 -11.84
CA VAL A 76 16.86 18.82 -12.65
C VAL A 76 15.85 18.66 -13.79
N VAL A 77 14.69 19.29 -13.64
CA VAL A 77 13.95 19.88 -14.76
C VAL A 77 13.48 21.25 -14.27
N PHE A 78 14.14 22.30 -14.76
CA PHE A 78 13.68 23.67 -14.60
C PHE A 78 12.43 23.88 -15.45
N GLY A 79 11.34 24.26 -14.79
CA GLY A 79 10.10 24.69 -15.42
C GLY A 79 9.28 25.44 -14.38
N GLU A 80 9.46 26.76 -14.30
CA GLU A 80 8.60 27.64 -13.51
C GLU A 80 7.14 27.43 -13.94
N GLY A 81 6.35 26.80 -13.06
CA GLY A 81 4.90 26.79 -13.23
C GLY A 81 4.17 25.55 -12.74
N VAL A 82 4.83 24.38 -12.60
CA VAL A 82 4.10 23.19 -12.16
C VAL A 82 4.83 22.33 -11.13
N ARG A 83 4.43 22.50 -9.87
CA ARG A 83 4.92 21.77 -8.68
C ARG A 83 4.19 20.42 -8.54
N TYR A 84 4.37 19.52 -9.50
CA TYR A 84 3.89 18.14 -9.36
C TYR A 84 4.70 17.41 -8.28
N TRP A 85 4.04 16.67 -7.39
CA TRP A 85 4.70 15.80 -6.41
C TRP A 85 5.41 14.66 -7.14
N LYS A 86 6.72 14.52 -6.90
CA LYS A 86 7.56 13.43 -7.46
C LYS A 86 7.91 12.36 -6.42
N GLY A 87 7.74 12.68 -5.15
CA GLY A 87 8.22 11.87 -4.03
C GLY A 87 9.75 11.90 -3.88
N GLU A 88 10.23 11.61 -2.69
CA GLU A 88 11.64 11.33 -2.45
C GLU A 88 12.05 10.00 -3.12
N PRO A 89 13.35 9.79 -3.42
CA PRO A 89 13.83 8.51 -3.96
C PRO A 89 13.29 7.29 -3.22
N PHE A 90 13.26 7.26 -1.88
CA PHE A 90 12.71 6.11 -1.15
C PHE A 90 11.21 5.90 -1.40
N GLU A 91 10.43 6.99 -1.54
CA GLU A 91 9.00 6.92 -1.86
C GLU A 91 8.79 6.39 -3.29
N GLN A 92 9.67 6.74 -4.22
CA GLN A 92 9.65 6.23 -5.60
C GLN A 92 10.01 4.73 -5.65
N ALA A 93 11.02 4.29 -4.91
CA ALA A 93 11.39 2.87 -4.82
C ALA A 93 10.24 2.03 -4.23
N LEU A 94 9.56 2.55 -3.21
CA LEU A 94 8.35 1.91 -2.66
C LEU A 94 7.17 1.96 -3.63
N ALA A 95 6.98 3.05 -4.39
CA ALA A 95 5.94 3.11 -5.42
C ALA A 95 6.15 2.02 -6.50
N TYR A 96 7.39 1.84 -6.99
CA TYR A 96 7.75 0.75 -7.89
C TYR A 96 7.53 -0.64 -7.25
N THR A 97 7.83 -0.77 -5.95
CA THR A 97 7.54 -1.99 -5.18
C THR A 97 6.04 -2.31 -5.19
N TYR A 98 5.17 -1.33 -4.94
CA TYR A 98 3.72 -1.58 -4.95
C TYR A 98 3.18 -1.89 -6.35
N ILE A 99 3.79 -1.35 -7.41
CA ILE A 99 3.49 -1.76 -8.79
C ILE A 99 3.88 -3.23 -8.98
N ALA A 100 5.08 -3.64 -8.55
CA ALA A 100 5.54 -5.01 -8.65
C ALA A 100 4.62 -5.97 -7.86
N VAL A 101 4.23 -5.59 -6.65
CA VAL A 101 3.26 -6.31 -5.81
C VAL A 101 1.93 -6.46 -6.52
N GLN A 102 1.40 -5.38 -7.11
CA GLN A 102 0.14 -5.43 -7.86
C GLN A 102 0.22 -6.44 -9.00
N LYS A 103 1.28 -6.37 -9.81
CA LYS A 103 1.46 -7.27 -10.96
C LYS A 103 1.63 -8.72 -10.53
N ALA A 104 2.40 -8.98 -9.48
CA ALA A 104 2.55 -10.32 -8.91
C ALA A 104 1.25 -10.88 -8.31
N MET A 105 0.42 -10.04 -7.66
CA MET A 105 -0.88 -10.47 -7.12
C MET A 105 -1.88 -10.90 -8.21
N ILE A 106 -1.70 -10.46 -9.45
CA ILE A 106 -2.52 -10.87 -10.60
C ILE A 106 -1.83 -11.90 -11.51
N GLY A 107 -0.69 -12.46 -11.08
CA GLY A 107 0.08 -13.47 -11.83
C GLY A 107 0.96 -12.91 -12.95
N ASP A 108 1.04 -11.59 -13.12
CA ASP A 108 1.85 -10.93 -14.15
C ASP A 108 3.31 -10.73 -13.68
N TRP A 109 4.01 -11.84 -13.53
CA TRP A 109 5.38 -11.87 -13.01
C TRP A 109 6.40 -11.17 -13.93
N GLY A 110 6.15 -11.12 -15.24
CA GLY A 110 7.02 -10.40 -16.19
C GLY A 110 7.02 -8.89 -15.92
N ASN A 111 5.84 -8.29 -15.80
CA ASN A 111 5.73 -6.88 -15.44
C ASN A 111 6.08 -6.62 -13.96
N ALA A 112 5.86 -7.59 -13.07
CA ALA A 112 6.32 -7.49 -11.68
C ALA A 112 7.85 -7.35 -11.62
N ARG A 113 8.59 -8.16 -12.39
CA ARG A 113 10.05 -8.05 -12.50
C ARG A 113 10.48 -6.67 -12.98
N ALA A 114 9.89 -6.19 -14.09
CA ALA A 114 10.22 -4.89 -14.67
C ALA A 114 9.94 -3.72 -13.70
N ALA A 115 8.86 -3.80 -12.93
CA ALA A 115 8.54 -2.82 -11.90
C ALA A 115 9.52 -2.88 -10.72
N ALA A 116 9.87 -4.09 -10.25
CA ALA A 116 10.85 -4.27 -9.18
C ALA A 116 12.23 -3.71 -9.58
N GLU A 117 12.68 -3.97 -10.81
CA GLU A 117 13.92 -3.39 -11.35
C GLU A 117 13.87 -1.86 -11.45
N GLY A 118 12.68 -1.29 -11.69
CA GLY A 118 12.47 0.16 -11.67
C GLY A 118 12.78 0.82 -10.32
N SER A 119 12.73 0.05 -9.21
CA SER A 119 13.11 0.53 -7.87
C SER A 119 14.62 0.57 -7.62
N LEU A 120 15.44 0.04 -8.54
CA LEU A 120 16.89 -0.15 -8.40
C LEU A 120 17.69 0.91 -9.17
N PHE A 121 17.25 2.17 -9.12
CA PHE A 121 17.97 3.29 -9.72
C PHE A 121 19.21 3.68 -8.89
N LEU A 122 20.14 4.39 -9.53
CA LEU A 122 21.38 4.83 -8.87
C LEU A 122 21.12 5.98 -7.89
N LEU A 123 21.83 5.94 -6.75
CA LEU A 123 21.75 6.91 -5.67
C LEU A 123 22.94 7.87 -5.68
N ARG A 124 22.75 9.06 -5.11
CA ARG A 124 23.81 10.06 -4.94
C ARG A 124 24.34 10.01 -3.51
N ASP A 125 25.63 9.82 -3.35
CA ASP A 125 26.27 9.74 -2.05
C ASP A 125 27.27 10.87 -1.82
N PHE A 126 27.06 11.64 -0.75
CA PHE A 126 27.96 12.70 -0.28
C PHE A 126 28.88 12.23 0.86
N GLY A 127 28.86 10.94 1.19
CA GLY A 127 29.71 10.33 2.20
C GLY A 127 29.25 10.62 3.62
N GLU A 128 30.23 10.69 4.52
CA GLU A 128 30.02 10.84 5.96
C GLU A 128 30.65 12.12 6.49
N ASN A 129 30.21 12.55 7.68
CA ASN A 129 30.89 13.59 8.45
C ASN A 129 32.10 13.03 9.21
N GLU A 130 32.82 13.92 9.89
CA GLU A 130 34.04 13.61 10.66
C GLU A 130 33.83 12.56 11.76
N ARG A 131 32.56 12.27 12.12
CA ARG A 131 32.18 11.27 13.13
C ARG A 131 31.78 9.93 12.51
N GLY A 132 31.98 9.75 11.20
CA GLY A 132 31.57 8.54 10.48
C GLY A 132 30.05 8.38 10.41
N ARG A 133 29.30 9.49 10.35
CA ARG A 133 27.84 9.46 10.20
C ARG A 133 27.45 10.04 8.85
N ARG A 134 26.45 9.45 8.20
CA ARG A 134 25.80 10.02 7.01
C ARG A 134 25.40 11.48 7.27
N LEU A 135 25.57 12.31 6.25
CA LEU A 135 25.29 13.74 6.34
C LEU A 135 23.78 13.99 6.38
N SER A 136 23.34 14.87 7.28
CA SER A 136 21.99 15.39 7.23
C SER A 136 21.82 16.38 6.07
N GLN A 137 20.58 16.59 5.61
CA GLN A 137 20.29 17.62 4.59
C GLN A 137 20.75 19.01 5.01
N ARG A 138 20.70 19.31 6.31
CA ARG A 138 21.22 20.55 6.87
C ARG A 138 22.72 20.66 6.72
N GLU A 139 23.48 19.63 7.09
CA GLU A 139 24.93 19.61 6.91
C GLU A 139 25.31 19.74 5.42
N LEU A 140 24.55 19.09 4.52
CA LEU A 140 24.73 19.25 3.08
C LEU A 140 24.50 20.69 2.63
N ALA A 141 23.42 21.34 3.09
CA ALA A 141 23.13 22.72 2.75
C ALA A 141 24.21 23.69 3.27
N GLU A 142 24.68 23.48 4.51
CA GLU A 142 25.74 24.29 5.12
C GLU A 142 27.10 24.09 4.43
N ARG A 143 27.43 22.87 3.99
CA ARG A 143 28.64 22.59 3.20
C ARG A 143 28.53 23.21 1.81
N ALA A 144 27.39 23.06 1.15
CA ALA A 144 27.13 23.65 -0.17
C ALA A 144 27.15 25.19 -0.15
N ALA A 145 26.66 25.82 0.92
CA ALA A 145 26.71 27.27 1.09
C ALA A 145 28.15 27.79 1.23
N ARG A 146 29.04 27.00 1.85
CA ARG A 146 30.46 27.35 2.02
C ARG A 146 31.30 27.05 0.77
N ALA A 147 31.07 25.92 0.13
CA ALA A 147 31.91 25.40 -0.96
C ALA A 147 31.40 25.77 -2.38
N GLY A 148 30.20 26.33 -2.49
CA GLY A 148 29.60 26.71 -3.78
C GLY A 148 28.92 25.54 -4.51
N ASP A 149 28.49 25.75 -5.77
CA ASP A 149 27.70 24.75 -6.53
C ASP A 149 28.46 23.45 -6.81
N ARG A 150 29.78 23.54 -7.00
CA ARG A 150 30.66 22.38 -7.24
C ARG A 150 30.55 21.30 -6.15
N TYR A 151 30.17 21.66 -4.93
CA TYR A 151 29.95 20.68 -3.87
C TYR A 151 28.74 19.78 -4.15
N LEU A 152 27.64 20.34 -4.64
CA LEU A 152 26.43 19.55 -4.97
C LEU A 152 26.62 18.69 -6.22
N GLU A 153 27.72 18.88 -6.94
CA GLU A 153 28.16 18.08 -8.08
C GLU A 153 29.23 17.04 -7.69
N SER A 154 29.74 17.09 -6.46
CA SER A 154 30.85 16.23 -5.98
C SER A 154 30.41 14.91 -5.33
N TYR A 155 29.21 14.42 -5.66
CA TYR A 155 28.71 13.16 -5.12
C TYR A 155 29.29 11.94 -5.86
N GLU A 156 29.37 10.82 -5.15
CA GLU A 156 29.61 9.52 -5.75
C GLU A 156 28.28 8.91 -6.19
N VAL A 157 28.27 8.28 -7.37
CA VAL A 157 27.13 7.50 -7.85
C VAL A 157 27.29 6.08 -7.32
N ARG A 158 26.27 5.57 -6.64
CA ARG A 158 26.26 4.20 -6.10
C ARG A 158 25.02 3.45 -6.52
N ASP A 159 25.14 2.12 -6.57
CA ASP A 159 23.99 1.24 -6.73
C ASP A 159 23.01 1.40 -5.56
N SER A 160 21.73 1.16 -5.86
CA SER A 160 20.67 1.11 -4.85
C SER A 160 20.97 0.03 -3.82
N ASP A 161 20.85 0.34 -2.53
CA ASP A 161 20.90 -0.63 -1.43
C ASP A 161 19.51 -1.17 -1.06
N PHE A 162 18.52 -1.03 -1.96
CA PHE A 162 17.15 -1.43 -1.73
C PHE A 162 16.94 -2.94 -1.91
N ALA A 163 17.33 -3.71 -0.91
CA ALA A 163 17.26 -5.18 -0.91
C ALA A 163 15.88 -5.74 -1.29
N LEU A 164 14.79 -5.07 -0.91
CA LEU A 164 13.42 -5.46 -1.27
C LEU A 164 13.20 -5.48 -2.80
N GLY A 165 13.75 -4.51 -3.52
CA GLY A 165 13.67 -4.45 -4.98
C GLY A 165 14.39 -5.62 -5.65
N TYR A 166 15.60 -5.95 -5.16
CA TYR A 166 16.35 -7.12 -5.63
C TYR A 166 15.63 -8.43 -5.32
N PHE A 167 15.09 -8.57 -4.11
CA PHE A 167 14.32 -9.76 -3.71
C PHE A 167 13.12 -9.99 -4.62
N LEU A 168 12.28 -8.97 -4.84
CA LEU A 168 11.10 -9.07 -5.69
C LEU A 168 11.46 -9.34 -7.16
N SER A 169 12.51 -8.71 -7.68
CA SER A 169 13.00 -8.98 -9.03
C SER A 169 13.48 -10.43 -9.18
N GLY A 170 14.17 -10.96 -8.16
CA GLY A 170 14.62 -12.35 -8.11
C GLY A 170 13.46 -13.35 -8.06
N VAL A 171 12.46 -13.12 -7.19
CA VAL A 171 11.24 -13.94 -7.12
C VAL A 171 10.49 -13.93 -8.45
N ALA A 172 10.30 -12.75 -9.05
CA ALA A 172 9.62 -12.64 -10.32
C ALA A 172 10.38 -13.34 -11.46
N SER A 173 11.72 -13.31 -11.43
CA SER A 173 12.58 -14.07 -12.35
C SER A 173 12.41 -15.58 -12.17
N LEU A 174 12.37 -16.07 -10.92
CA LEU A 174 12.07 -17.48 -10.63
C LEU A 174 10.68 -17.89 -11.15
N ALA A 175 9.69 -17.01 -11.02
CA ALA A 175 8.31 -17.26 -11.42
C ALA A 175 8.17 -17.44 -12.95
N ILE A 176 8.95 -16.69 -13.75
CA ILE A 176 8.97 -16.78 -15.21
C ILE A 176 10.02 -17.77 -15.76
N GLY A 177 10.73 -18.49 -14.89
CA GLY A 177 11.71 -19.51 -15.27
C GLY A 177 13.12 -18.99 -15.58
N ASP A 178 13.42 -17.72 -15.31
CA ASP A 178 14.75 -17.12 -15.46
C ASP A 178 15.62 -17.41 -14.22
N GLN A 179 16.21 -18.61 -14.16
CA GLN A 179 17.00 -19.07 -13.01
C GLN A 179 18.29 -18.28 -12.82
N THR A 180 18.93 -17.85 -13.91
CA THR A 180 20.18 -17.07 -13.86
C THR A 180 19.90 -15.68 -13.31
N GLY A 181 18.93 -14.95 -13.89
CA GLY A 181 18.54 -13.64 -13.39
C GLY A 181 18.03 -13.71 -11.96
N ALA A 182 17.28 -14.75 -11.61
CA ALA A 182 16.87 -14.99 -10.23
C ALA A 182 18.06 -15.12 -9.26
N SER A 183 19.02 -15.98 -9.59
CA SER A 183 20.16 -16.26 -8.71
C SER A 183 20.99 -15.01 -8.45
N GLU A 184 21.25 -14.21 -9.50
CA GLU A 184 21.99 -12.94 -9.39
C GLU A 184 21.24 -11.94 -8.50
N ARG A 185 19.93 -11.73 -8.74
CA ARG A 185 19.12 -10.77 -7.99
C ARG A 185 18.92 -11.17 -6.53
N LEU A 186 18.68 -12.45 -6.26
CA LEU A 186 18.51 -12.95 -4.89
C LEU A 186 19.84 -12.94 -4.12
N ALA A 187 20.97 -13.20 -4.78
CA ALA A 187 22.28 -13.07 -4.17
C ALA A 187 22.56 -11.61 -3.75
N GLU A 188 22.21 -10.63 -4.58
CA GLU A 188 22.35 -9.20 -4.23
C GLU A 188 21.44 -8.81 -3.05
N ALA A 189 20.20 -9.30 -3.02
CA ALA A 189 19.32 -9.09 -1.87
C ALA A 189 19.93 -9.62 -0.56
N VAL A 190 20.54 -10.81 -0.59
CA VAL A 190 21.23 -11.41 0.57
C VAL A 190 22.53 -10.68 0.90
N ALA A 191 23.27 -10.18 -0.09
CA ALA A 191 24.49 -9.40 0.15
C ALA A 191 24.17 -8.11 0.92
N LEU A 192 23.09 -7.42 0.54
CA LEU A 192 22.61 -6.21 1.24
C LEU A 192 21.97 -6.54 2.59
N ARG A 193 21.25 -7.66 2.67
CA ARG A 193 20.48 -8.11 3.83
C ARG A 193 20.65 -9.61 4.07
N PRO A 194 21.72 -10.03 4.78
CA PRO A 194 22.05 -11.44 4.99
C PRO A 194 20.97 -12.24 5.73
N ASP A 195 20.14 -11.55 6.49
CA ASP A 195 18.99 -12.12 7.19
C ASP A 195 17.88 -12.61 6.24
N LEU A 196 17.91 -12.23 4.96
CA LEU A 196 17.01 -12.79 3.94
C LEU A 196 17.45 -14.17 3.41
N ALA A 197 18.61 -14.68 3.80
CA ALA A 197 19.16 -15.94 3.28
C ALA A 197 18.18 -17.12 3.41
N ASP A 198 17.55 -17.30 4.57
CA ASP A 198 16.62 -18.40 4.81
C ASP A 198 15.40 -18.35 3.86
N ALA A 199 14.87 -17.15 3.61
CA ALA A 199 13.76 -16.97 2.67
C ALA A 199 14.19 -17.27 1.22
N VAL A 200 15.40 -16.87 0.84
CA VAL A 200 15.97 -17.18 -0.49
C VAL A 200 16.23 -18.68 -0.65
N GLU A 201 16.76 -19.35 0.37
CA GLU A 201 16.96 -20.80 0.36
C GLU A 201 15.63 -21.56 0.20
N ALA A 202 14.58 -21.15 0.92
CA ALA A 202 13.25 -21.75 0.80
C ALA A 202 12.69 -21.64 -0.64
N LEU A 203 12.93 -20.52 -1.33
CA LEU A 203 12.54 -20.33 -2.73
C LEU A 203 13.31 -21.26 -3.68
N HIS A 204 14.62 -21.41 -3.48
CA HIS A 204 15.46 -22.28 -4.30
C HIS A 204 15.15 -23.77 -4.09
N ARG A 205 14.84 -24.18 -2.85
CA ARG A 205 14.44 -25.55 -2.53
C ARG A 205 13.01 -25.89 -2.96
N GLY A 206 12.22 -24.90 -3.37
CA GLY A 206 10.81 -25.07 -3.71
C GLY A 206 9.92 -25.35 -2.48
N GLU A 207 10.38 -24.97 -1.29
CA GLU A 207 9.65 -25.10 -0.03
C GLU A 207 8.64 -23.96 0.16
N ALA A 208 8.84 -22.83 -0.53
CA ALA A 208 7.93 -21.71 -0.56
C ALA A 208 7.20 -21.60 -1.90
N ASN A 209 5.88 -21.41 -1.84
CA ASN A 209 5.02 -21.16 -3.00
C ASN A 209 4.12 -19.93 -2.82
N THR A 210 4.16 -19.31 -1.65
CA THR A 210 3.37 -18.12 -1.30
C THR A 210 4.28 -17.05 -0.73
N ILE A 211 4.25 -15.87 -1.35
CA ILE A 211 5.03 -14.71 -0.94
C ILE A 211 4.12 -13.72 -0.22
N LEU A 212 4.44 -13.36 1.01
CA LEU A 212 3.75 -12.33 1.76
C LEU A 212 4.59 -11.06 1.77
N ILE A 213 4.02 -9.95 1.32
CA ILE A 213 4.58 -8.60 1.51
C ILE A 213 3.76 -7.93 2.60
N VAL A 214 4.40 -7.68 3.75
CA VAL A 214 3.71 -7.24 4.96
C VAL A 214 4.17 -5.86 5.38
N ASP A 215 3.25 -4.92 5.30
CA ASP A 215 3.43 -3.53 5.75
C ASP A 215 3.06 -3.41 7.24
N TYR A 216 3.98 -2.83 8.03
CA TYR A 216 3.76 -2.57 9.46
C TYR A 216 4.23 -1.18 9.90
N GLY A 217 3.47 -0.57 10.81
CA GLY A 217 3.75 0.77 11.32
C GLY A 217 3.37 1.90 10.37
N LEU A 218 3.51 3.14 10.85
CA LEU A 218 3.26 4.35 10.07
C LEU A 218 4.59 4.95 9.60
N ALA A 219 4.69 5.24 8.30
CA ALA A 219 5.83 5.97 7.72
C ALA A 219 6.08 7.30 8.43
N PRO A 220 7.30 7.84 8.35
CA PRO A 220 7.61 9.14 8.94
C PRO A 220 6.86 10.28 8.23
N THR A 221 6.54 11.32 8.99
CA THR A 221 5.89 12.54 8.48
C THR A 221 6.95 13.51 7.98
N LYS A 222 6.83 13.97 6.73
CA LYS A 222 7.70 15.02 6.20
C LYS A 222 7.32 16.37 6.82
N ILE A 223 8.29 17.05 7.43
CA ILE A 223 8.13 18.34 8.13
C ILE A 223 9.08 19.38 7.54
N ALA A 224 8.71 20.66 7.65
CA ALA A 224 9.59 21.77 7.29
C ALA A 224 10.42 22.21 8.51
N THR A 225 11.72 22.39 8.32
CA THR A 225 12.71 22.75 9.34
C THR A 225 13.73 23.75 8.80
N GLY A 226 14.67 24.17 9.64
CA GLY A 226 15.74 25.10 9.26
C GLY A 226 15.25 26.55 9.06
N PRO A 227 16.14 27.45 8.58
CA PRO A 227 15.80 28.84 8.34
C PRO A 227 14.61 28.97 7.39
N SER A 228 13.57 29.70 7.81
CA SER A 228 12.33 29.92 7.05
C SER A 228 11.60 28.64 6.60
N GLY A 229 11.88 27.48 7.21
CA GLY A 229 11.24 26.21 6.84
C GLY A 229 11.73 25.63 5.50
N ALA A 230 12.92 26.03 5.03
CA ALA A 230 13.44 25.66 3.71
C ALA A 230 14.04 24.27 3.59
N ILE A 231 14.24 23.57 4.70
CA ILE A 231 14.80 22.22 4.73
C ILE A 231 13.68 21.25 5.11
N SER A 232 13.38 20.26 4.28
CA SER A 232 12.54 19.15 4.75
C SER A 232 13.29 18.28 5.75
N ASP A 233 12.56 17.69 6.68
CA ASP A 233 13.04 16.61 7.54
C ASP A 233 11.92 15.59 7.77
N TYR A 234 12.22 14.51 8.46
CA TYR A 234 11.28 13.41 8.70
C TYR A 234 11.09 13.15 10.19
N SER A 235 9.85 13.34 10.67
CA SER A 235 9.46 12.99 12.03
C SER A 235 8.95 11.55 12.09
N VAL A 236 9.51 10.75 12.98
CA VAL A 236 9.16 9.33 13.13
C VAL A 236 7.77 9.19 13.76
N ASN A 237 6.85 8.54 13.05
CA ASN A 237 5.50 8.23 13.57
C ASN A 237 5.43 6.89 14.30
N THR A 238 6.20 5.91 13.84
CA THR A 238 6.35 4.60 14.50
C THR A 238 7.83 4.30 14.57
N TRP A 239 8.32 3.86 15.73
CA TRP A 239 9.73 3.48 15.88
C TRP A 239 9.96 2.05 15.40
N SER A 240 11.10 1.83 14.75
CA SER A 240 11.58 0.49 14.43
C SER A 240 12.08 -0.17 15.72
N ASP A 241 11.65 -1.39 15.98
CA ASP A 241 12.18 -2.22 17.09
C ASP A 241 13.09 -3.34 16.58
N GLN A 242 13.39 -3.35 15.27
CA GLN A 242 14.21 -4.35 14.57
C GLN A 242 13.75 -5.81 14.76
N SER A 243 12.53 -6.03 15.27
CA SER A 243 12.00 -7.37 15.47
C SER A 243 11.62 -8.02 14.14
N ALA A 244 11.91 -9.32 14.04
CA ALA A 244 11.41 -10.14 12.94
C ALA A 244 9.90 -10.41 13.09
N MET A 245 9.21 -10.56 11.97
CA MET A 245 7.83 -11.02 11.90
C MET A 245 7.78 -12.55 12.01
N ARG A 246 6.94 -13.09 12.90
CA ARG A 246 6.65 -14.52 12.95
C ARG A 246 5.50 -14.84 11.99
N VAL A 247 5.63 -15.93 11.24
CA VAL A 247 4.53 -16.49 10.44
C VAL A 247 4.23 -17.92 10.87
N THR A 248 2.95 -18.23 10.97
CA THR A 248 2.42 -19.55 11.28
C THR A 248 1.42 -19.94 10.19
N VAL A 249 1.57 -21.14 9.62
CA VAL A 249 0.65 -21.72 8.63
C VAL A 249 0.00 -22.94 9.26
N ASP A 250 -1.34 -22.95 9.34
CA ASP A 250 -2.13 -24.04 9.92
C ASP A 250 -1.66 -24.46 11.33
N GLY A 251 -1.32 -23.45 12.14
CA GLY A 251 -0.85 -23.64 13.51
C GLY A 251 0.62 -24.08 13.64
N ARG A 252 1.34 -24.31 12.54
CA ARG A 252 2.78 -24.64 12.53
C ARG A 252 3.62 -23.41 12.21
N GLU A 253 4.71 -23.19 12.96
CA GLU A 253 5.63 -22.09 12.68
C GLU A 253 6.29 -22.30 11.31
N ALA A 254 6.03 -21.37 10.38
CA ALA A 254 6.61 -21.39 9.05
C ALA A 254 7.98 -20.68 9.03
N GLY A 255 8.18 -19.71 9.94
CA GLY A 255 9.47 -19.06 10.11
C GLY A 255 9.39 -17.71 10.79
N ARG A 256 10.55 -17.08 10.88
CA ARG A 256 10.74 -15.70 11.34
C ARG A 256 11.42 -14.92 10.24
N PHE A 257 10.80 -13.83 9.84
CA PHE A 257 11.17 -13.08 8.65
C PHE A 257 11.62 -11.69 9.06
N PRO A 258 12.85 -11.28 8.71
CA PRO A 258 13.35 -9.97 9.08
C PRO A 258 12.67 -8.85 8.29
N ILE A 259 12.93 -7.61 8.71
CA ILE A 259 12.50 -6.42 7.99
C ILE A 259 13.20 -6.39 6.62
N ALA A 260 12.50 -6.41 5.50
CA ALA A 260 13.14 -6.27 4.18
C ALA A 260 13.48 -4.80 3.85
N ALA A 261 12.68 -3.84 4.34
CA ALA A 261 12.93 -2.41 4.18
C ALA A 261 12.51 -1.62 5.43
N ASP A 262 13.38 -0.73 5.92
CA ASP A 262 13.09 0.20 7.03
C ASP A 262 12.95 1.63 6.48
N VAL A 263 11.71 2.11 6.38
CA VAL A 263 11.39 3.40 5.75
C VAL A 263 11.90 4.58 6.59
N ASN A 264 12.02 4.41 7.92
CA ASN A 264 12.64 5.45 8.75
C ASN A 264 14.13 5.57 8.44
N ALA A 265 14.83 4.45 8.28
CA ALA A 265 16.25 4.46 7.94
C ALA A 265 16.48 5.07 6.55
N MET A 266 15.67 4.69 5.55
CA MET A 266 15.74 5.27 4.22
C MET A 266 15.45 6.78 4.23
N ALA A 267 14.42 7.23 4.96
CA ALA A 267 14.09 8.65 5.05
C ALA A 267 15.14 9.49 5.82
N ALA A 268 15.98 8.85 6.64
CA ALA A 268 17.07 9.50 7.35
C ALA A 268 18.37 9.60 6.52
N ASP A 269 18.55 8.74 5.52
CA ASP A 269 19.74 8.70 4.65
C ASP A 269 19.63 9.76 3.54
N HIS A 270 20.63 10.64 3.41
CA HIS A 270 20.64 11.69 2.38
C HIS A 270 20.59 11.15 0.96
N SER A 271 21.14 9.97 0.71
CA SER A 271 21.21 9.39 -0.63
C SER A 271 19.85 8.93 -1.14
N TRP A 272 18.92 8.68 -0.21
CA TRP A 272 17.53 8.36 -0.45
C TRP A 272 16.61 9.58 -0.49
N ARG A 273 17.18 10.80 -0.47
CA ARG A 273 16.47 12.07 -0.47
C ARG A 273 16.90 12.96 -1.65
N ASN A 274 16.01 13.85 -2.06
CA ASN A 274 16.22 14.83 -3.11
C ASN A 274 17.06 16.02 -2.59
N LEU A 275 17.77 16.68 -3.51
CA LEU A 275 18.64 17.83 -3.25
C LEU A 275 17.96 19.18 -3.50
N GLU A 276 16.69 19.19 -3.91
CA GLU A 276 15.96 20.44 -4.18
C GLU A 276 15.91 21.35 -2.93
N ASP A 277 15.53 20.80 -1.78
CA ASP A 277 15.51 21.54 -0.51
C ASP A 277 16.92 22.00 -0.09
N VAL A 278 17.96 21.21 -0.39
CA VAL A 278 19.36 21.60 -0.13
C VAL A 278 19.74 22.83 -0.93
N ARG A 279 19.33 22.90 -2.20
CA ARG A 279 19.60 24.06 -3.07
C ARG A 279 18.86 25.30 -2.61
N VAL A 280 17.60 25.15 -2.20
CA VAL A 280 16.80 26.25 -1.64
C VAL A 280 17.41 26.75 -0.32
N ALA A 281 17.71 25.84 0.61
CA ALA A 281 18.33 26.17 1.88
C ALA A 281 19.73 26.79 1.71
N LYS A 282 20.53 26.28 0.76
CA LYS A 282 21.83 26.86 0.39
C LYS A 282 21.68 28.34 0.00
N ALA A 283 20.70 28.67 -0.84
CA ALA A 283 20.48 30.05 -1.27
C ALA A 283 20.17 30.98 -0.09
N ILE A 284 19.33 30.53 0.85
CA ILE A 284 18.98 31.29 2.07
C ILE A 284 20.19 31.44 3.01
N ILE A 285 20.93 30.35 3.26
CA ILE A 285 22.13 30.37 4.13
C ILE A 285 23.21 31.26 3.52
N GLY A 286 23.44 31.15 2.21
CA GLY A 286 24.35 32.01 1.46
C GLY A 286 23.96 33.49 1.55
N GLN A 287 22.67 33.82 1.44
CA GLN A 287 22.18 35.20 1.63
C GLN A 287 22.37 35.72 3.06
N GLY A 288 22.24 34.87 4.08
CA GLY A 288 22.58 35.22 5.47
C GLY A 288 24.06 35.52 5.68
N LEU A 289 24.95 34.84 4.95
CA LEU A 289 26.38 35.19 4.89
C LEU A 289 26.61 36.50 4.13
N VAL A 290 25.82 36.79 3.09
CA VAL A 290 25.81 38.08 2.37
C VAL A 290 25.28 39.24 3.25
N ALA A 291 24.57 38.99 4.34
CA ALA A 291 24.25 40.02 5.33
C ALA A 291 25.50 40.57 6.06
N THR A 292 26.66 39.91 5.93
CA THR A 292 27.96 40.51 6.29
C THR A 292 28.35 41.65 5.33
N GLY A 293 27.77 41.68 4.12
CA GLY A 293 27.79 42.81 3.18
C GLY A 293 27.03 44.05 3.67
N ALA A 294 26.19 43.95 4.70
CA ALA A 294 25.63 45.13 5.38
C ALA A 294 26.72 45.95 6.10
N VAL A 295 27.82 45.31 6.54
CA VAL A 295 29.00 46.01 7.04
C VAL A 295 29.67 46.78 5.91
N VAL A 296 29.76 46.20 4.71
CA VAL A 296 30.33 46.87 3.52
C VAL A 296 29.47 48.05 3.08
N ALA A 297 28.13 47.93 3.09
CA ALA A 297 27.21 49.02 2.77
C ALA A 297 27.21 50.14 3.83
N ALA A 298 27.42 49.82 5.10
CA ALA A 298 27.55 50.81 6.17
C ALA A 298 28.92 51.52 6.20
N THR A 299 29.93 50.96 5.54
CA THR A 299 31.28 51.53 5.42
C THR A 299 31.60 52.12 4.04
N ALA A 300 30.68 52.03 3.07
CA ALA A 300 30.87 52.55 1.72
C ALA A 300 30.31 53.97 1.59
N ASP A 301 31.16 54.91 1.20
CA ASP A 301 30.85 56.34 0.95
C ASP A 301 30.13 56.59 -0.39
N ASP A 302 29.53 55.57 -1.01
CA ASP A 302 28.89 55.67 -2.33
C ASP A 302 27.37 55.38 -2.25
N ASP A 303 26.56 56.40 -2.54
CA ASP A 303 25.09 56.37 -2.54
C ASP A 303 24.51 55.28 -3.47
N GLN A 304 25.22 54.92 -4.55
CA GLN A 304 24.78 53.83 -5.43
C GLN A 304 25.00 52.45 -4.81
N ALA A 305 26.09 52.26 -4.06
CA ALA A 305 26.38 51.00 -3.38
C ALA A 305 25.38 50.71 -2.25
N GLN A 306 24.90 51.77 -1.57
CA GLN A 306 23.88 51.64 -0.53
C GLN A 306 22.51 51.23 -1.09
N LEU A 307 22.10 51.81 -2.23
CA LEU A 307 20.84 51.45 -2.91
C LEU A 307 20.84 50.01 -3.45
N VAL A 308 21.96 49.56 -4.02
CA VAL A 308 22.14 48.17 -4.46
C VAL A 308 22.12 47.21 -3.26
N GLY A 309 22.75 47.58 -2.15
CA GLY A 309 22.72 46.81 -0.90
C GLY A 309 21.32 46.65 -0.33
N LEU A 310 20.53 47.72 -0.28
CA LEU A 310 19.14 47.68 0.18
C LEU A 310 18.24 46.86 -0.76
N GLY A 311 18.45 46.99 -2.07
CA GLY A 311 17.75 46.19 -3.08
C GLY A 311 18.01 44.68 -2.93
N LEU A 312 19.26 44.29 -2.65
CA LEU A 312 19.63 42.90 -2.38
C LEU A 312 19.03 42.37 -1.07
N ILE A 313 18.94 43.19 -0.02
CA ILE A 313 18.29 42.81 1.24
C ILE A 313 16.80 42.54 1.02
N LEU A 314 16.09 43.45 0.34
CA LEU A 314 14.66 43.30 0.06
C LEU A 314 14.39 42.10 -0.85
N ALA A 315 15.25 41.87 -1.86
CA ALA A 315 15.17 40.69 -2.71
C ALA A 315 15.44 39.39 -1.93
N GLY A 316 16.42 39.38 -1.03
CA GLY A 316 16.72 38.24 -0.15
C GLY A 316 15.56 37.91 0.80
N LEU A 317 14.96 38.93 1.43
CA LEU A 317 13.79 38.76 2.29
C LEU A 317 12.58 38.24 1.52
N ALA A 318 12.29 38.79 0.34
CA ALA A 318 11.20 38.33 -0.53
C ALA A 318 11.40 36.88 -1.01
N THR A 319 12.63 36.51 -1.37
CA THR A 319 12.96 35.13 -1.76
C THR A 319 12.80 34.16 -0.58
N SER A 320 13.29 34.55 0.61
CA SER A 320 13.17 33.72 1.82
C SER A 320 11.72 33.48 2.26
N ALA A 321 10.81 34.43 2.01
CA ALA A 321 9.41 34.33 2.38
C ALA A 321 8.62 33.34 1.52
N THR A 322 9.14 32.94 0.35
CA THR A 322 8.48 31.99 -0.58
C THR A 322 9.14 30.61 -0.60
N ALA A 323 10.24 30.44 0.14
CA ALA A 323 11.13 29.30 0.10
C ALA A 323 10.83 28.23 1.17
N SER A 324 9.56 27.86 1.35
CA SER A 324 9.21 26.71 2.21
C SER A 324 9.50 25.40 1.48
N ALA A 325 10.06 24.43 2.20
CA ALA A 325 10.21 23.07 1.73
C ALA A 325 8.84 22.45 1.38
N ASP A 326 8.82 21.57 0.39
CA ASP A 326 7.63 20.78 0.06
C ASP A 326 7.45 19.65 1.09
N THR A 327 6.43 19.78 1.93
CA THR A 327 6.10 18.80 2.98
C THR A 327 5.11 17.73 2.53
N ARG A 328 4.69 17.74 1.26
CA ARG A 328 3.87 16.66 0.70
C ARG A 328 4.67 15.36 0.71
N HIS A 329 4.04 14.30 1.21
CA HIS A 329 4.60 12.98 1.32
C HIS A 329 3.49 11.94 1.27
N ASN A 330 3.85 10.69 1.03
CA ASN A 330 2.92 9.58 1.07
C ASN A 330 2.80 9.01 2.48
N GLU A 331 1.74 9.42 3.16
CA GLU A 331 1.43 9.03 4.53
C GLU A 331 0.90 7.60 4.66
N LEU A 332 0.63 6.92 3.54
CA LEU A 332 0.22 5.52 3.52
C LEU A 332 1.42 4.58 3.43
N LEU A 333 2.64 5.05 3.28
CA LEU A 333 3.81 4.18 3.42
C LEU A 333 3.87 3.57 4.84
N PRO A 334 4.44 2.37 4.99
CA PRO A 334 4.64 1.74 6.28
C PRO A 334 5.88 2.33 6.96
N GLN A 335 6.07 2.00 8.23
CA GLN A 335 7.39 2.21 8.82
C GLN A 335 8.39 1.18 8.31
N ARG A 336 7.93 -0.06 8.10
CA ARG A 336 8.77 -1.15 7.62
C ARG A 336 7.96 -2.15 6.81
N VAL A 337 8.67 -2.83 5.92
CA VAL A 337 8.14 -3.91 5.08
C VAL A 337 8.83 -5.20 5.47
N TYR A 338 8.07 -6.27 5.69
CA TYR A 338 8.58 -7.64 5.80
C TYR A 338 8.31 -8.39 4.50
N VAL A 339 9.15 -9.39 4.22
CA VAL A 339 8.88 -10.37 3.18
C VAL A 339 8.95 -11.76 3.77
N ALA A 340 7.88 -12.54 3.61
CA ALA A 340 7.85 -13.94 4.01
C ALA A 340 7.63 -14.84 2.80
N ALA A 341 8.52 -15.80 2.63
CA ALA A 341 8.37 -16.89 1.66
C ALA A 341 7.93 -18.13 2.44
N VAL A 342 6.69 -18.58 2.24
CA VAL A 342 6.08 -19.69 2.99
C VAL A 342 5.49 -20.74 2.06
N GLY A 343 5.43 -21.97 2.54
CA GLY A 343 4.74 -23.08 1.87
C GLY A 343 3.28 -23.16 2.31
N VAL A 344 2.35 -23.10 1.37
CA VAL A 344 0.92 -23.37 1.56
C VAL A 344 0.57 -24.57 0.69
N THR A 345 0.20 -25.69 1.30
CA THR A 345 0.01 -26.96 0.57
C THR A 345 -1.45 -27.36 0.46
N GLU A 346 -2.27 -26.97 1.43
CA GLU A 346 -3.69 -27.32 1.49
C GLU A 346 -4.55 -26.11 1.09
N PRO A 347 -5.69 -26.33 0.41
CA PRO A 347 -6.72 -25.31 0.27
C PRO A 347 -7.22 -24.84 1.64
N ASP A 348 -7.74 -23.61 1.70
CA ASP A 348 -8.27 -23.00 2.91
C ASP A 348 -7.28 -22.95 4.09
N SER A 349 -5.97 -22.82 3.81
CA SER A 349 -4.99 -22.67 4.86
C SER A 349 -5.18 -21.35 5.63
N THR A 350 -4.88 -21.42 6.93
CA THR A 350 -4.83 -20.27 7.83
C THR A 350 -3.39 -19.79 7.97
N VAL A 351 -3.15 -18.53 7.63
CA VAL A 351 -1.85 -17.86 7.79
C VAL A 351 -1.95 -16.79 8.87
N ARG A 352 -1.25 -16.98 9.99
CA ARG A 352 -1.14 -16.00 11.06
C ARG A 352 0.21 -15.28 10.99
N ILE A 353 0.16 -13.96 11.00
CA ILE A 353 1.35 -13.09 11.05
C ILE A 353 1.38 -12.32 12.37
N GLU A 354 2.57 -12.15 12.93
CA GLU A 354 2.80 -11.42 14.18
C GLU A 354 4.09 -10.60 14.10
N ALA A 355 3.97 -9.28 14.27
CA ALA A 355 5.10 -8.35 14.32
C ALA A 355 5.44 -7.97 15.77
N GLY A 356 6.71 -7.71 16.10
CA GLY A 356 7.07 -7.24 17.44
C GLY A 356 7.02 -8.28 18.55
N GLY A 357 6.68 -9.54 18.25
CA GLY A 357 6.41 -10.56 19.27
C GLY A 357 5.22 -10.22 20.17
N ARG A 358 4.27 -9.42 19.66
CA ARG A 358 3.12 -8.90 20.41
C ARG A 358 1.84 -9.37 19.76
N GLU A 359 0.96 -9.96 20.55
CA GLU A 359 -0.37 -10.39 20.08
C GLU A 359 -1.21 -9.22 19.54
N SER A 360 -1.04 -8.02 20.11
CA SER A 360 -1.71 -6.79 19.65
C SER A 360 -1.24 -6.32 18.26
N ALA A 361 -0.15 -6.88 17.74
CA ALA A 361 0.37 -6.66 16.40
C ALA A 361 0.34 -7.98 15.61
N SER A 362 -0.81 -8.68 15.65
CA SER A 362 -1.05 -9.90 14.89
C SER A 362 -2.24 -9.78 13.94
N MET A 363 -2.22 -10.58 12.88
CA MET A 363 -3.33 -10.74 11.94
C MET A 363 -3.47 -12.20 11.50
N THR A 364 -4.71 -12.69 11.41
CA THR A 364 -5.05 -14.01 10.89
C THR A 364 -5.68 -13.87 9.51
N LEU A 365 -5.07 -14.50 8.52
CA LEU A 365 -5.49 -14.53 7.14
C LEU A 365 -6.08 -15.93 6.87
N LEU A 366 -7.34 -15.98 6.46
CA LEU A 366 -8.08 -17.22 6.20
C LEU A 366 -8.30 -17.39 4.69
N GLY A 367 -8.52 -18.62 4.24
CA GLY A 367 -8.77 -18.92 2.82
C GLY A 367 -7.53 -18.76 1.94
N VAL A 368 -6.34 -19.06 2.46
CA VAL A 368 -5.12 -19.02 1.63
C VAL A 368 -4.98 -20.35 0.92
N ASP A 369 -5.39 -20.42 -0.35
CA ASP A 369 -5.20 -21.60 -1.18
C ASP A 369 -3.78 -21.67 -1.75
N PRO A 370 -3.25 -22.86 -2.10
CA PRO A 370 -2.02 -22.96 -2.88
C PRO A 370 -2.18 -22.30 -4.27
N PRO A 371 -1.09 -21.82 -4.90
CA PRO A 371 -1.18 -21.27 -6.25
C PRO A 371 -1.71 -22.31 -7.26
N SER A 372 -2.63 -21.89 -8.12
CA SER A 372 -3.24 -22.75 -9.15
C SER A 372 -2.50 -22.61 -10.47
N GLY A 373 -1.62 -23.56 -10.78
CA GLY A 373 -0.88 -23.60 -12.06
C GLY A 373 0.31 -22.64 -12.18
N GLU A 374 0.44 -21.68 -11.26
CA GLU A 374 1.61 -20.81 -11.14
C GLU A 374 2.64 -21.36 -10.14
N ARG A 375 3.91 -21.00 -10.31
CA ARG A 375 4.98 -21.39 -9.38
C ARG A 375 4.80 -20.72 -8.02
N PHE A 376 4.39 -19.46 -8.02
CA PHE A 376 4.19 -18.66 -6.83
C PHE A 376 2.87 -17.92 -6.92
N GLN A 377 2.34 -17.56 -5.75
CA GLN A 377 1.39 -16.48 -5.61
C GLN A 377 1.94 -15.42 -4.66
N LEU A 378 1.43 -14.19 -4.77
CA LEU A 378 1.74 -13.12 -3.82
C LEU A 378 0.48 -12.66 -3.07
N ARG A 379 0.63 -12.38 -1.77
CA ARG A 379 -0.38 -11.68 -0.96
C ARG A 379 0.25 -10.45 -0.33
N TYR A 380 -0.38 -9.31 -0.55
CA TYR A 380 -0.04 -8.09 0.17
C TYR A 380 -0.92 -7.95 1.41
N VAL A 381 -0.29 -7.63 2.53
CA VAL A 381 -0.95 -7.53 3.82
C VAL A 381 -0.54 -6.23 4.49
N ARG A 382 -1.51 -5.36 4.76
CA ARG A 382 -1.29 -4.19 5.61
C ARG A 382 -1.81 -4.47 7.00
N MET A 383 -0.89 -4.57 7.97
CA MET A 383 -1.24 -4.74 9.36
C MET A 383 -1.82 -3.45 9.95
N ASN A 384 -2.61 -3.59 11.01
CA ASN A 384 -3.11 -2.43 11.75
C ASN A 384 -1.94 -1.64 12.36
N ALA A 385 -2.11 -0.32 12.47
CA ALA A 385 -1.12 0.52 13.10
C ALA A 385 -0.93 0.12 14.58
N PRO A 386 0.26 0.32 15.16
CA PRO A 386 0.49 0.05 16.58
C PRO A 386 -0.57 0.71 17.46
N GLY A 387 -1.17 -0.06 18.36
CA GLY A 387 -2.25 0.40 19.25
C GLY A 387 -3.66 0.35 18.65
N ALA A 388 -3.82 0.16 17.34
CA ALA A 388 -5.10 -0.08 16.71
C ALA A 388 -5.46 -1.58 16.82
N MET A 389 -6.19 -1.96 17.86
CA MET A 389 -6.72 -3.32 17.98
C MET A 389 -8.05 -3.42 17.25
N ALA A 390 -8.08 -4.18 16.15
CA ALA A 390 -9.30 -4.51 15.47
C ALA A 390 -9.65 -5.98 15.72
N ARG A 391 -10.86 -6.25 16.24
CA ARG A 391 -11.31 -7.62 16.58
C ARG A 391 -11.23 -8.58 15.40
N TRP A 392 -11.44 -8.07 14.19
CA TRP A 392 -11.37 -8.85 12.96
C TRP A 392 -9.96 -9.36 12.65
N ALA A 393 -8.91 -8.67 13.13
CA ALA A 393 -7.53 -9.08 12.83
C ALA A 393 -7.16 -10.42 13.50
N SER A 394 -7.77 -10.76 14.63
CA SER A 394 -7.52 -12.02 15.34
C SER A 394 -8.62 -13.06 15.15
N SER A 395 -9.60 -12.79 14.30
CA SER A 395 -10.70 -13.72 14.03
C SER A 395 -10.18 -15.01 13.40
N LYS A 396 -10.90 -16.11 13.64
CA LYS A 396 -10.63 -17.44 13.09
C LYS A 396 -11.84 -18.00 12.36
N GLN A 397 -12.78 -17.10 12.02
CA GLN A 397 -14.08 -17.44 11.49
C GLN A 397 -14.34 -16.56 10.27
N VAL A 398 -14.88 -17.17 9.22
CA VAL A 398 -15.42 -16.47 8.06
C VAL A 398 -16.94 -16.49 8.17
N TYR A 399 -17.59 -15.33 8.07
CA TYR A 399 -19.04 -15.20 8.22
C TYR A 399 -19.79 -15.10 6.90
N TYR A 400 -19.09 -14.91 5.78
CA TYR A 400 -19.71 -14.71 4.48
C TYR A 400 -18.98 -15.50 3.41
N ARG A 401 -19.74 -16.08 2.47
CA ARG A 401 -19.19 -16.70 1.27
C ARG A 401 -18.94 -15.66 0.20
N SER A 402 -17.93 -15.87 -0.64
CA SER A 402 -17.66 -15.02 -1.81
C SER A 402 -16.99 -15.80 -2.92
N ASP A 403 -16.80 -15.15 -4.07
CA ASP A 403 -16.00 -15.69 -5.18
C ASP A 403 -14.55 -16.03 -4.77
N SER A 404 -14.03 -15.40 -3.70
CA SER A 404 -12.69 -15.64 -3.17
C SER A 404 -12.65 -16.71 -2.06
N TYR A 405 -13.80 -17.21 -1.59
CA TYR A 405 -13.86 -18.15 -0.47
C TYR A 405 -15.17 -18.95 -0.46
N ASP A 406 -15.05 -20.27 -0.64
CA ASP A 406 -16.14 -21.24 -0.60
C ASP A 406 -16.02 -22.24 0.58
N GLY A 407 -15.17 -21.92 1.56
CA GLY A 407 -14.94 -22.74 2.74
C GLY A 407 -16.07 -22.66 3.78
N ALA A 408 -15.82 -23.23 4.96
CA ALA A 408 -16.81 -23.27 6.04
C ALA A 408 -17.15 -21.87 6.56
N LEU A 409 -18.43 -21.63 6.84
CA LEU A 409 -18.93 -20.38 7.41
C LEU A 409 -19.26 -20.54 8.89
N ALA A 410 -18.97 -19.50 9.68
CA ALA A 410 -19.49 -19.36 11.03
C ALA A 410 -20.95 -18.91 11.00
N SER A 411 -21.75 -19.46 11.93
CA SER A 411 -23.12 -19.00 12.15
C SER A 411 -23.13 -17.57 12.72
N LEU A 412 -24.09 -16.75 12.27
CA LEU A 412 -24.35 -15.41 12.80
C LEU A 412 -25.13 -15.40 14.14
N ASP A 413 -25.50 -16.57 14.69
CA ASP A 413 -26.48 -16.68 15.79
C ASP A 413 -25.97 -16.30 17.20
N SER A 414 -24.73 -15.85 17.37
CA SER A 414 -24.11 -15.77 18.71
C SER A 414 -24.30 -14.45 19.47
N GLY A 415 -25.44 -13.76 19.31
CA GLY A 415 -25.71 -12.48 20.00
C GLY A 415 -26.76 -12.52 21.11
N ALA A 416 -27.82 -13.30 20.97
CA ALA A 416 -28.91 -13.30 21.95
C ALA A 416 -29.79 -14.55 21.80
N SER A 417 -29.47 -15.62 22.53
CA SER A 417 -30.39 -16.35 23.42
C SER A 417 -29.90 -17.78 23.67
N SER A 418 -29.64 -18.04 24.95
CA SER A 418 -29.65 -19.36 25.54
C SER A 418 -31.01 -20.02 25.37
N GLY A 419 -31.11 -21.13 24.64
CA GLY A 419 -32.31 -21.96 24.64
C GLY A 419 -32.47 -22.75 23.35
N GLY A 420 -32.16 -24.05 23.40
CA GLY A 420 -32.06 -24.95 22.25
C GLY A 420 -33.16 -24.81 21.19
N ALA A 421 -32.74 -24.40 20.00
CA ALA A 421 -33.38 -24.68 18.74
C ALA A 421 -32.28 -25.18 17.76
N PRO A 422 -32.61 -26.06 16.80
CA PRO A 422 -31.63 -26.80 16.03
C PRO A 422 -30.78 -25.91 15.12
N SER A 423 -29.60 -26.44 14.82
CA SER A 423 -28.49 -25.95 13.98
C SER A 423 -28.88 -25.56 12.54
N GLY A 424 -29.76 -24.56 12.37
CA GLY A 424 -30.20 -24.02 11.08
C GLY A 424 -29.21 -23.05 10.40
N GLY A 425 -27.98 -22.93 10.92
CA GLY A 425 -26.97 -22.00 10.39
C GLY A 425 -26.56 -22.27 8.94
N GLU A 426 -26.58 -23.54 8.48
CA GLU A 426 -26.29 -23.89 7.09
C GLU A 426 -27.30 -23.27 6.11
N ALA A 427 -28.56 -23.12 6.51
CA ALA A 427 -29.62 -22.63 5.64
C ALA A 427 -29.40 -21.15 5.22
N LEU A 428 -28.84 -20.32 6.10
CA LEU A 428 -28.54 -18.92 5.77
C LEU A 428 -27.25 -18.77 4.94
N GLY A 429 -26.33 -19.74 5.04
CA GLY A 429 -25.09 -19.83 4.28
C GLY A 429 -25.29 -19.82 2.77
N ASP A 430 -26.39 -20.45 2.32
CA ASP A 430 -26.75 -20.63 0.91
C ASP A 430 -27.90 -19.71 0.47
N LEU A 431 -28.03 -18.53 1.09
CA LEU A 431 -28.96 -17.48 0.67
C LEU A 431 -28.19 -16.19 0.34
N PRO A 432 -28.53 -15.46 -0.75
CA PRO A 432 -27.92 -14.17 -1.04
C PRO A 432 -28.05 -13.18 0.12
N TYR A 433 -26.97 -12.45 0.40
CA TYR A 433 -26.94 -11.42 1.45
C TYR A 433 -28.00 -10.33 1.23
N ILE A 434 -28.29 -9.98 -0.03
CA ILE A 434 -29.35 -8.99 -0.34
C ILE A 434 -30.75 -9.45 0.06
N LEU A 435 -30.94 -10.75 0.32
CA LEU A 435 -32.17 -11.36 0.83
C LEU A 435 -32.10 -11.67 2.34
N GLY A 436 -30.94 -11.42 2.96
CA GLY A 436 -30.68 -11.63 4.39
C GLY A 436 -29.89 -12.90 4.72
N GLY A 437 -29.28 -13.55 3.73
CA GLY A 437 -28.37 -14.68 3.98
C GLY A 437 -26.90 -14.25 4.16
N GLN A 438 -25.98 -15.19 3.96
CA GLN A 438 -24.52 -15.01 4.15
C GLN A 438 -23.71 -15.13 2.85
N ASP A 439 -24.34 -15.33 1.69
CA ASP A 439 -23.62 -15.40 0.41
C ASP A 439 -23.52 -14.02 -0.26
N VAL A 440 -22.29 -13.54 -0.48
CA VAL A 440 -21.97 -12.33 -1.26
C VAL A 440 -21.17 -12.66 -2.51
N SER A 441 -21.32 -13.87 -3.04
CA SER A 441 -20.74 -14.28 -4.33
C SER A 441 -21.46 -13.60 -5.50
N THR A 442 -20.75 -13.43 -6.61
CA THR A 442 -21.32 -12.96 -7.87
C THR A 442 -22.43 -13.92 -8.32
N PRO A 443 -23.56 -13.42 -8.86
CA PRO A 443 -24.61 -14.31 -9.37
C PRO A 443 -24.09 -15.09 -10.58
N THR A 444 -23.87 -16.39 -10.39
CA THR A 444 -23.51 -17.36 -11.43
C THR A 444 -24.53 -18.51 -11.47
N HIS A 445 -24.47 -19.33 -12.51
CA HIS A 445 -25.29 -20.56 -12.56
C HIS A 445 -25.02 -21.48 -11.38
N GLU A 446 -23.76 -21.57 -10.95
CA GLU A 446 -23.35 -22.38 -9.81
C GLU A 446 -23.93 -21.83 -8.50
N ALA A 447 -23.79 -20.53 -8.25
CA ALA A 447 -24.37 -19.90 -7.06
C ALA A 447 -25.89 -20.08 -7.01
N LEU A 448 -26.58 -19.87 -8.14
CA LEU A 448 -28.03 -20.09 -8.22
C LEU A 448 -28.40 -21.56 -7.98
N ALA A 449 -27.66 -22.51 -8.54
CA ALA A 449 -27.89 -23.93 -8.32
C ALA A 449 -27.73 -24.32 -6.84
N ARG A 450 -26.73 -23.75 -6.15
CA ARG A 450 -26.56 -23.93 -4.69
C ARG A 450 -27.78 -23.39 -3.93
N TYR A 451 -28.22 -22.18 -4.24
CA TYR A 451 -29.42 -21.59 -3.61
C TYR A 451 -30.66 -22.47 -3.81
N GLN A 452 -30.84 -23.00 -5.03
CA GLN A 452 -31.94 -23.89 -5.38
C GLN A 452 -31.89 -25.24 -4.68
N ALA A 453 -30.69 -25.81 -4.52
CA ALA A 453 -30.45 -27.03 -3.75
C ALA A 453 -30.80 -26.83 -2.27
N ALA A 454 -30.49 -25.65 -1.71
CA ALA A 454 -30.88 -25.25 -0.35
C ALA A 454 -32.38 -24.90 -0.20
N GLY A 455 -33.14 -24.91 -1.30
CA GLY A 455 -34.58 -24.68 -1.31
C GLY A 455 -35.01 -23.24 -1.58
N TYR A 456 -34.06 -22.33 -1.80
CA TYR A 456 -34.32 -20.93 -2.14
C TYR A 456 -34.43 -20.74 -3.64
N LEU A 457 -35.15 -19.71 -4.08
CA LEU A 457 -35.13 -19.25 -5.48
C LEU A 457 -35.43 -20.36 -6.54
N ARG A 458 -36.19 -21.40 -6.19
CA ARG A 458 -36.49 -22.57 -7.05
C ARG A 458 -37.10 -22.24 -8.42
N GLY A 459 -37.74 -21.08 -8.57
CA GLY A 459 -38.33 -20.60 -9.81
C GLY A 459 -37.55 -19.50 -10.53
N TYR A 460 -36.37 -19.11 -10.01
CA TYR A 460 -35.58 -18.01 -10.57
C TYR A 460 -34.62 -18.54 -11.63
N THR A 461 -34.44 -17.77 -12.68
CA THR A 461 -33.32 -17.90 -13.62
C THR A 461 -32.12 -17.08 -13.15
N LEU A 462 -30.96 -17.29 -13.78
CA LEU A 462 -29.78 -16.44 -13.54
C LEU A 462 -30.09 -14.97 -13.81
N ASN A 463 -30.84 -14.68 -14.88
CA ASN A 463 -31.23 -13.32 -15.22
C ASN A 463 -32.10 -12.68 -14.13
N ASP A 464 -33.02 -13.44 -13.54
CA ASP A 464 -33.85 -12.94 -12.43
C ASP A 464 -33.00 -12.59 -11.22
N LEU A 465 -32.06 -13.45 -10.84
CA LEU A 465 -31.12 -13.19 -9.75
C LEU A 465 -30.25 -11.95 -10.03
N THR A 466 -29.68 -11.84 -11.23
CA THR A 466 -28.90 -10.66 -11.66
C THR A 466 -29.76 -9.39 -11.61
N ASN A 467 -31.03 -9.46 -12.00
CA ASN A 467 -31.94 -8.32 -11.95
C ASN A 467 -32.20 -7.85 -10.51
N LEU A 468 -32.23 -8.75 -9.51
CA LEU A 468 -32.33 -8.34 -8.11
C LEU A 468 -31.15 -7.47 -7.68
N TYR A 469 -29.92 -7.81 -8.07
CA TYR A 469 -28.74 -7.01 -7.77
C TYR A 469 -28.74 -5.66 -8.49
N ARG A 470 -29.12 -5.64 -9.78
CA ARG A 470 -29.22 -4.40 -10.57
C ARG A 470 -30.26 -3.44 -10.01
N GLU A 471 -31.39 -3.96 -9.56
CA GLU A 471 -32.45 -3.18 -8.91
C GLU A 471 -31.95 -2.50 -7.61
N GLU A 472 -31.01 -3.12 -6.91
CA GLU A 472 -30.32 -2.55 -5.74
C GLU A 472 -29.16 -1.60 -6.11
N ARG A 473 -28.89 -1.45 -7.41
CA ARG A 473 -27.74 -0.73 -7.99
C ARG A 473 -26.41 -1.30 -7.51
N ILE A 474 -26.32 -2.62 -7.41
CA ILE A 474 -25.11 -3.34 -7.03
C ILE A 474 -24.37 -3.75 -8.31
N THR A 475 -23.12 -3.35 -8.41
CA THR A 475 -22.19 -3.77 -9.47
C THR A 475 -21.59 -5.12 -9.14
N LEU A 476 -21.45 -5.95 -10.16
CA LEU A 476 -21.02 -7.34 -10.05
C LEU A 476 -19.53 -7.51 -10.33
N THR A 477 -18.97 -6.68 -11.23
CA THR A 477 -17.57 -6.80 -11.65
C THR A 477 -16.82 -5.48 -11.54
N THR A 478 -15.49 -5.54 -11.62
CA THR A 478 -14.63 -4.34 -11.64
C THR A 478 -14.83 -3.52 -12.93
N GLU A 479 -15.15 -4.17 -14.04
CA GLU A 479 -15.43 -3.51 -15.32
C GLU A 479 -16.71 -2.67 -15.24
N GLU A 480 -17.78 -3.17 -14.61
CA GLU A 480 -19.01 -2.40 -14.36
C GLU A 480 -18.77 -1.15 -13.49
N GLN A 481 -17.68 -1.15 -12.71
CA GLN A 481 -17.24 -0.03 -11.86
C GLN A 481 -16.25 0.91 -12.57
N GLY A 482 -16.01 0.70 -13.87
CA GLY A 482 -15.07 1.51 -14.65
C GLY A 482 -13.60 1.25 -14.30
N GLY A 483 -13.26 0.03 -13.86
CA GLY A 483 -11.90 -0.36 -13.52
C GLY A 483 -11.47 -0.02 -12.09
N ALA A 484 -12.30 0.71 -11.33
CA ALA A 484 -12.06 1.05 -9.93
C ALA A 484 -12.83 0.11 -8.99
N ALA A 485 -12.30 -0.17 -7.80
CA ALA A 485 -13.04 -0.94 -6.79
C ALA A 485 -14.01 -0.02 -6.04
N ALA A 486 -15.31 -0.23 -6.19
CA ALA A 486 -16.32 0.43 -5.37
C ALA A 486 -16.36 -0.14 -3.94
N ARG A 487 -17.03 0.57 -3.04
CA ARG A 487 -17.25 0.14 -1.65
C ARG A 487 -18.07 -1.16 -1.64
N HIS A 488 -17.66 -2.18 -0.88
CA HIS A 488 -18.32 -3.49 -0.86
C HIS A 488 -19.69 -3.44 -0.17
N ILE A 489 -20.64 -4.32 -0.52
CA ILE A 489 -21.99 -4.30 0.08
C ILE A 489 -22.01 -4.61 1.58
N LEU A 490 -21.07 -5.41 2.08
CA LEU A 490 -20.94 -5.72 3.52
C LEU A 490 -20.64 -4.48 4.36
N GLU A 491 -19.97 -3.48 3.78
CA GLU A 491 -19.68 -2.20 4.42
C GLU A 491 -20.66 -1.10 4.00
N GLY A 492 -21.83 -1.47 3.43
CA GLY A 492 -22.88 -0.53 3.02
C GLY A 492 -22.68 0.12 1.65
N GLY A 493 -21.79 -0.42 0.82
CA GLY A 493 -21.51 0.07 -0.53
C GLY A 493 -22.47 -0.45 -1.61
N SER A 494 -21.93 -0.71 -2.80
CA SER A 494 -22.69 -1.08 -4.01
C SER A 494 -21.91 -2.01 -4.93
N SER A 495 -21.03 -2.82 -4.36
CA SER A 495 -20.14 -3.73 -5.08
C SER A 495 -20.16 -5.12 -4.47
N LEU A 496 -20.24 -6.14 -5.32
CA LEU A 496 -20.01 -7.55 -4.96
C LEU A 496 -18.56 -8.00 -5.18
N VAL A 497 -17.68 -7.12 -5.68
CA VAL A 497 -16.29 -7.49 -5.94
C VAL A 497 -15.58 -7.71 -4.61
N ALA A 498 -15.41 -8.98 -4.23
CA ALA A 498 -14.77 -9.36 -2.99
C ALA A 498 -13.25 -9.15 -3.06
N PRO A 499 -12.61 -8.71 -1.96
CA PRO A 499 -11.17 -8.85 -1.77
C PRO A 499 -10.70 -10.29 -2.00
N LEU A 500 -9.46 -10.44 -2.46
CA LEU A 500 -8.79 -11.74 -2.50
C LEU A 500 -8.66 -12.32 -1.08
N ALA A 501 -8.97 -13.60 -0.89
CA ALA A 501 -8.75 -14.29 0.37
C ALA A 501 -7.26 -14.31 0.75
N GLY A 502 -6.98 -14.38 2.05
CA GLY A 502 -5.62 -14.21 2.55
C GLY A 502 -5.10 -12.76 2.59
N THR A 503 -5.97 -11.74 2.47
CA THR A 503 -5.59 -10.31 2.53
C THR A 503 -6.23 -9.60 3.73
N ALA A 504 -5.71 -8.42 4.07
CA ALA A 504 -6.27 -7.61 5.17
C ALA A 504 -7.70 -7.13 4.88
N GLY A 505 -8.00 -6.76 3.62
CA GLY A 505 -9.36 -6.40 3.19
C GLY A 505 -10.35 -7.54 3.36
N PHE A 506 -9.96 -8.76 2.99
CA PHE A 506 -10.77 -9.95 3.21
C PHE A 506 -10.97 -10.22 4.69
N ALA A 507 -9.90 -10.24 5.50
CA ALA A 507 -9.99 -10.46 6.93
C ALA A 507 -10.97 -9.51 7.61
N ARG A 508 -10.87 -8.20 7.29
CA ARG A 508 -11.79 -7.19 7.81
C ARG A 508 -13.25 -7.43 7.40
N LEU A 509 -13.51 -7.65 6.12
CA LEU A 509 -14.88 -7.72 5.60
C LEU A 509 -15.54 -9.07 5.91
N PHE A 510 -14.82 -10.17 5.80
CA PHE A 510 -15.40 -11.50 5.82
C PHE A 510 -15.28 -12.17 7.18
N GLN A 511 -14.35 -11.73 8.03
CA GLN A 511 -14.20 -12.26 9.39
C GLN A 511 -14.85 -11.39 10.47
N THR A 512 -15.74 -10.48 10.07
CA THR A 512 -16.57 -9.67 10.97
C THR A 512 -18.04 -9.87 10.63
N PRO A 513 -18.92 -10.11 11.62
CA PRO A 513 -20.36 -10.04 11.40
C PRO A 513 -20.79 -8.64 10.93
N HIS A 514 -21.80 -8.57 10.07
CA HIS A 514 -22.34 -7.31 9.53
C HIS A 514 -23.83 -7.24 9.78
N PRO A 515 -24.42 -6.03 9.88
CA PRO A 515 -25.85 -5.88 9.97
C PRO A 515 -26.55 -6.47 8.74
N VAL A 516 -27.70 -7.12 8.93
CA VAL A 516 -28.51 -7.65 7.82
C VAL A 516 -28.73 -6.59 6.73
N TYR A 517 -28.60 -7.00 5.47
CA TYR A 517 -28.81 -6.11 4.33
C TYR A 517 -30.19 -5.45 4.38
N ARG A 518 -30.22 -4.14 4.13
CA ARG A 518 -31.45 -3.35 4.02
C ARG A 518 -31.76 -3.09 2.55
N ALA A 519 -32.62 -3.91 1.99
CA ALA A 519 -33.07 -3.78 0.60
C ALA A 519 -33.68 -2.39 0.30
N ARG A 520 -33.18 -1.77 -0.76
CA ARG A 520 -33.54 -0.42 -1.22
C ARG A 520 -34.79 -0.47 -2.09
N SER A 521 -34.94 -1.51 -2.89
CA SER A 521 -36.05 -1.68 -3.83
C SER A 521 -37.26 -2.38 -3.20
N GLU A 522 -38.44 -2.19 -3.79
CA GLU A 522 -39.64 -2.93 -3.38
C GLU A 522 -39.55 -4.40 -3.80
N LEU A 523 -38.99 -4.66 -4.99
CA LEU A 523 -38.83 -6.02 -5.53
C LEU A 523 -37.99 -6.88 -4.58
N VAL A 524 -36.78 -6.46 -4.21
CA VAL A 524 -35.92 -7.25 -3.32
C VAL A 524 -36.52 -7.38 -1.93
N ARG A 525 -37.21 -6.34 -1.40
CA ARG A 525 -37.96 -6.45 -0.14
C ARG A 525 -39.05 -7.51 -0.20
N ARG A 526 -39.79 -7.62 -1.32
CA ARG A 526 -40.82 -8.65 -1.50
C ARG A 526 -40.19 -10.04 -1.55
N VAL A 527 -39.17 -10.24 -2.39
CA VAL A 527 -38.48 -11.53 -2.53
C VAL A 527 -37.84 -11.98 -1.22
N ALA A 528 -37.20 -11.07 -0.48
CA ALA A 528 -36.61 -11.38 0.82
C ALA A 528 -37.66 -11.86 1.84
N ARG A 529 -38.87 -11.28 1.85
CA ARG A 529 -39.97 -11.75 2.70
C ARG A 529 -40.44 -13.15 2.29
N GLU A 530 -40.60 -13.39 0.99
CA GLU A 530 -40.99 -14.71 0.46
C GLU A 530 -39.98 -15.79 0.82
N GLN A 531 -38.66 -15.53 0.67
CA GLN A 531 -37.63 -16.50 1.03
C GLN A 531 -37.52 -16.73 2.54
N ARG A 532 -37.72 -15.69 3.37
CA ARG A 532 -37.73 -15.85 4.83
C ARG A 532 -38.95 -16.62 5.34
N ALA A 533 -40.10 -16.48 4.69
CA ALA A 533 -41.28 -17.27 5.03
C ALA A 533 -41.06 -18.79 4.83
N LEU A 534 -40.11 -19.19 3.97
CA LEU A 534 -39.71 -20.60 3.82
C LEU A 534 -38.88 -21.12 4.99
N LEU A 535 -38.23 -20.22 5.76
CA LEU A 535 -37.41 -20.55 6.93
C LEU A 535 -38.23 -20.65 8.21
N GLU A 536 -39.40 -20.04 8.26
CA GLU A 536 -40.29 -20.18 9.41
C GLU A 536 -40.78 -21.63 9.47
N PRO A 537 -40.47 -22.39 10.54
CA PRO A 537 -40.93 -23.76 10.65
C PRO A 537 -42.45 -23.76 10.57
N TYR A 538 -43.00 -24.51 9.61
CA TYR A 538 -44.43 -24.73 9.45
C TYR A 538 -45.00 -25.30 10.77
N GLY A 539 -45.49 -24.41 11.64
CA GLY A 539 -46.18 -24.76 12.88
C GLY A 539 -45.27 -24.95 14.10
N SER A 540 -45.09 -23.88 14.88
CA SER A 540 -45.38 -23.99 16.31
C SER A 540 -46.75 -23.35 16.51
N PRO A 541 -47.83 -24.14 16.68
CA PRO A 541 -49.16 -23.60 16.98
C PRO A 541 -49.20 -22.84 18.32
#